data_AF-A0A7C9PUN2-F1
#
_entry.id   AF-A0A7C9PUN2-F1
#
_cell.length_a   1.000
_cell.length_b   1.000
_cell.length_c   1.000
_cell.angle_alpha   90.00
_cell.angle_beta   90.00
_cell.angle_gamma   90.00
#
_symmetry.space_group_name_H-M   'P 1'
#
loop_
_entity.id
_entity.type
_entity.pdbx_description
1 polymer ?
#
loop_
_entity_poly.entity_id
_entity_poly.type
_entity_poly.pdbx_seq_one_letter_code
_entity_poly.pdbx_strand_id
1 'polypeptide(L)'
;MDQDSNFQPGEIVCLEHEGICLYAEVIQILVGRPMFWVRPLMLAVWPSDSPQTFPELPAQLYDLRQGSDLVWPMNRFRPALDIEVIPLLTELETATNKPPDALVIARRQLRDFVQQVWEAYPDAL
;
A
#
# COMPACT_ATOMS: atom_id res chain seq x y z
N MET A 1 16.68 6.67 -11.52
CA MET A 1 16.79 5.56 -12.49
C MET A 1 15.37 5.32 -12.93
N ASP A 2 15.03 5.76 -14.13
CA ASP A 2 13.67 5.73 -14.67
C ASP A 2 13.25 4.28 -14.87
N GLN A 3 12.56 3.72 -13.87
CA GLN A 3 11.79 2.51 -14.07
C GLN A 3 10.52 2.95 -14.79
N ASP A 4 10.52 2.86 -16.12
CA ASP A 4 9.29 2.76 -16.92
C ASP A 4 8.57 1.46 -16.50
N SER A 5 8.00 1.47 -15.30
CA SER A 5 7.19 0.39 -14.78
C SER A 5 5.87 0.46 -15.52
N ASN A 6 5.75 -0.32 -16.59
CA ASN A 6 4.53 -0.44 -17.35
C ASN A 6 3.52 -1.27 -16.56
N PHE A 7 2.94 -0.68 -15.52
CA PHE A 7 1.95 -1.31 -14.65
C PHE A 7 0.82 -1.93 -15.48
N GLN A 8 0.27 -3.04 -15.00
CA GLN A 8 -0.87 -3.74 -15.60
C GLN A 8 -1.99 -3.92 -14.57
N PRO A 9 -3.27 -3.93 -15.00
CA PRO A 9 -4.36 -4.34 -14.14
C PRO A 9 -4.12 -5.73 -13.52
N GLY A 10 -4.39 -5.87 -12.23
CA GLY A 10 -4.17 -7.08 -11.44
C GLY A 10 -2.80 -7.17 -10.78
N GLU A 11 -1.83 -6.30 -11.14
CA GLU A 11 -0.54 -6.27 -10.44
C GLU A 11 -0.69 -5.66 -9.03
N ILE A 12 0.07 -6.20 -8.08
CA ILE A 12 0.19 -5.62 -6.75
C ILE A 12 1.39 -4.68 -6.75
N VAL A 13 1.15 -3.47 -6.28
CA VAL A 13 2.13 -2.38 -6.22
C VAL A 13 2.29 -1.90 -4.78
N CYS A 14 3.46 -1.34 -4.49
CA CYS A 14 3.81 -0.79 -3.19
C CYS A 14 4.09 0.70 -3.30
N LEU A 15 3.42 1.50 -2.47
CA LEU A 15 3.75 2.90 -2.20
C LEU A 15 4.40 2.98 -0.83
N GLU A 16 5.64 3.48 -0.78
CA GLU A 16 6.46 3.48 0.42
C GLU A 16 6.76 4.92 0.88
N HIS A 17 6.60 5.16 2.18
CA HIS A 17 6.95 6.42 2.81
C HIS A 17 7.30 6.20 4.28
N GLU A 18 8.53 6.57 4.68
CA GLU A 18 9.02 6.56 6.08
C GLU A 18 8.80 5.24 6.85
N GLY A 19 9.04 4.11 6.18
CA GLY A 19 8.86 2.77 6.80
C GLY A 19 7.40 2.30 6.82
N ILE A 20 6.49 3.02 6.17
CA ILE A 20 5.11 2.58 5.95
C ILE A 20 4.96 2.19 4.48
N CYS A 21 4.42 1.00 4.24
CA CYS A 21 4.19 0.44 2.91
C CYS A 21 2.69 0.22 2.69
N LEU A 22 2.11 0.92 1.72
CA LEU A 22 0.77 0.67 1.21
C LEU A 22 0.86 -0.29 0.03
N TYR A 23 0.32 -1.49 0.20
CA TYR A 23 0.17 -2.47 -0.87
C TYR A 23 -1.23 -2.35 -1.47
N ALA A 24 -1.30 -2.26 -2.79
CA ALA A 24 -2.54 -2.10 -3.52
C ALA A 24 -2.54 -2.87 -4.83
N GLU A 25 -3.69 -3.37 -5.25
CA GLU A 25 -3.90 -3.96 -6.57
C GLU A 25 -4.22 -2.86 -7.59
N VAL A 26 -3.63 -2.90 -8.77
CA VAL A 26 -4.00 -2.03 -9.89
C VAL A 26 -5.33 -2.49 -10.48
N ILE A 27 -6.39 -1.71 -10.31
CA ILE A 27 -7.68 -1.97 -10.95
C ILE A 27 -7.64 -1.51 -12.40
N GLN A 28 -7.19 -0.26 -12.63
CA GLN A 28 -7.24 0.35 -13.95
C GLN A 28 -6.20 1.46 -14.11
N ILE A 29 -5.63 1.55 -15.30
CA ILE A 29 -4.79 2.67 -15.72
C ILE A 29 -5.66 3.74 -16.38
N LEU A 30 -5.57 4.98 -15.90
CA LEU A 30 -6.36 6.08 -16.46
C LEU A 30 -5.69 6.61 -17.72
N VAL A 31 -6.39 6.54 -18.86
CA VAL A 31 -5.86 7.03 -20.14
C VAL A 31 -5.73 8.55 -20.12
N GLY A 32 -4.56 9.06 -20.53
CA GLY A 32 -4.31 10.50 -20.66
C GLY A 32 -3.88 11.21 -19.36
N ARG A 33 -3.71 10.48 -18.25
CA ARG A 33 -3.10 11.00 -17.01
C ARG A 33 -2.16 9.95 -16.43
N PRO A 34 -1.02 10.32 -15.82
CA PRO A 34 -0.10 9.37 -15.19
C PRO A 34 -0.63 8.88 -13.83
N MET A 35 -1.90 8.45 -13.79
CA MET A 35 -2.61 8.01 -12.60
C MET A 35 -3.25 6.65 -12.84
N PHE A 36 -3.35 5.86 -11.79
CA PHE A 36 -4.12 4.63 -11.79
C PHE A 36 -5.20 4.63 -10.70
N TRP A 37 -6.19 3.80 -10.91
CA TRP A 37 -7.15 3.39 -9.89
C TRP A 37 -6.61 2.11 -9.25
N VAL A 38 -6.35 2.16 -7.96
CA VAL A 38 -5.84 1.04 -7.17
C VAL A 38 -6.78 0.67 -6.04
N ARG A 39 -6.83 -0.60 -5.70
CA ARG A 39 -7.51 -1.14 -4.52
C ARG A 39 -6.48 -1.36 -3.41
N PRO A 40 -6.51 -0.57 -2.33
CA PRO A 40 -5.72 -0.86 -1.13
C PRO A 40 -6.01 -2.26 -0.61
N LEU A 41 -4.95 -3.06 -0.45
CA LEU A 41 -5.03 -4.38 0.17
C LEU A 41 -4.66 -4.29 1.64
N MET A 42 -3.56 -3.60 1.95
CA MET A 42 -3.07 -3.49 3.32
C MET A 42 -2.06 -2.36 3.49
N LEU A 43 -1.95 -1.90 4.73
CA LEU A 43 -0.93 -0.94 5.16
C LEU A 43 -0.04 -1.60 6.21
N ALA A 44 1.24 -1.73 5.89
CA ALA A 44 2.26 -2.32 6.75
C ALA A 44 3.14 -1.22 7.35
N VAL A 45 3.33 -1.23 8.67
CA VAL A 45 4.18 -0.28 9.39
C VAL A 45 5.39 -1.00 9.94
N TRP A 46 6.56 -0.64 9.44
CA TRP A 46 7.84 -1.17 9.88
C TRP A 46 8.48 -0.27 10.94
N PRO A 47 9.26 -0.83 11.87
CA PRO A 47 10.05 -0.02 12.78
C PRO A 47 11.06 0.84 12.01
N SER A 48 11.10 2.14 12.30
CA SER A 48 11.95 3.12 11.59
C SER A 48 13.46 2.82 11.72
N ASP A 49 13.85 2.08 12.76
CA ASP A 49 15.26 1.79 13.08
C ASP A 49 15.78 0.46 12.50
N SER A 50 14.95 -0.30 11.78
CA SER A 50 15.33 -1.58 11.21
C SER A 50 15.17 -1.59 9.68
N PRO A 51 16.16 -2.08 8.91
CA PRO A 51 15.97 -2.29 7.48
C PRO A 51 14.83 -3.30 7.26
N GLN A 52 13.92 -2.98 6.33
CA GLN A 52 12.86 -3.90 5.91
C GLN A 52 13.52 -5.17 5.37
N THR A 53 13.45 -6.24 6.16
CA THR A 53 14.07 -7.52 5.82
C THR A 53 12.97 -8.53 5.60
N PHE A 54 12.67 -8.84 4.35
CA PHE A 54 11.70 -9.89 4.04
C PHE A 54 12.31 -11.26 4.34
N PRO A 55 11.57 -12.20 4.97
CA PRO A 55 10.11 -12.22 5.15
C PRO A 55 9.64 -11.81 6.56
N GLU A 56 10.37 -10.94 7.29
CA GLU A 56 9.91 -10.47 8.61
C GLU A 56 8.53 -9.81 8.50
N LEU A 57 7.77 -9.80 9.60
CA LEU A 57 6.45 -9.18 9.63
C LEU A 57 6.55 -7.74 10.15
N PRO A 58 5.70 -6.83 9.66
CA PRO A 58 5.66 -5.46 10.15
C PRO A 58 5.19 -5.41 11.61
N ALA A 59 5.54 -4.34 12.31
CA ALA A 59 5.10 -4.11 13.68
C ALA A 59 3.58 -3.92 13.77
N GLN A 60 2.98 -3.33 12.72
CA GLN A 60 1.53 -3.20 12.59
C GLN A 60 1.10 -3.51 11.15
N LEU A 61 -0.02 -4.20 11.01
CA LEU A 61 -0.61 -4.55 9.72
C LEU A 61 -2.11 -4.23 9.75
N TYR A 62 -2.54 -3.39 8.82
CA TYR A 62 -3.94 -2.97 8.70
C TYR A 62 -4.57 -3.57 7.44
N ASP A 63 -5.69 -4.28 7.61
CA ASP A 63 -6.47 -4.83 6.50
C ASP A 63 -7.31 -3.73 5.83
N LEU A 64 -7.05 -3.48 4.55
CA LEU A 64 -7.75 -2.47 3.76
C LEU A 64 -8.66 -3.04 2.68
N ARG A 65 -8.78 -4.37 2.56
CA ARG A 65 -9.54 -5.04 1.48
C ARG A 65 -11.04 -4.72 1.46
N GLN A 66 -11.59 -4.22 2.58
CA GLN A 66 -12.99 -3.75 2.72
C GLN A 66 -13.08 -2.20 2.75
N GLY A 67 -12.01 -1.54 2.32
CA GLY A 67 -11.86 -0.10 2.26
C GLY A 67 -12.31 0.50 0.93
N SER A 68 -12.06 1.81 0.79
CA SER A 68 -12.26 2.52 -0.47
C SER A 68 -11.04 2.34 -1.37
N ASP A 69 -11.29 2.33 -2.67
CA ASP A 69 -10.22 2.40 -3.65
C ASP A 69 -9.63 3.83 -3.76
N LEU A 70 -8.44 3.95 -4.32
CA LEU A 70 -7.71 5.20 -4.50
C LEU A 70 -7.43 5.49 -5.97
N VAL A 71 -7.43 6.77 -6.34
CA VAL A 71 -6.85 7.25 -7.58
C VAL A 71 -5.56 7.99 -7.24
N TRP A 72 -4.43 7.54 -7.78
CA TRP A 72 -3.12 8.08 -7.38
C TRP A 72 -2.12 8.16 -8.55
N PRO A 73 -1.16 9.09 -8.51
CA PRO A 73 -0.04 9.13 -9.44
C PRO A 73 0.80 7.84 -9.44
N MET A 74 1.15 7.35 -10.63
CA MET A 74 1.91 6.11 -10.81
C MET A 74 3.38 6.22 -10.38
N ASN A 75 3.94 7.42 -10.48
CA ASN A 75 5.38 7.70 -10.36
C ASN A 75 6.04 7.32 -9.02
N ARG A 76 5.24 7.00 -7.99
CA ARG A 76 5.74 6.62 -6.64
C ARG A 76 5.52 5.18 -6.28
N PHE A 77 4.82 4.45 -7.12
CA PHE A 77 4.65 3.03 -6.90
C PHE A 77 5.82 2.27 -7.50
N ARG A 78 6.16 1.18 -6.85
CA ARG A 78 6.98 0.11 -7.41
C ARG A 78 6.14 -1.16 -7.49
N PRO A 79 6.44 -2.09 -8.42
CA PRO A 79 5.92 -3.45 -8.32
C PRO A 79 6.23 -4.05 -6.95
N ALA A 80 5.25 -4.73 -6.35
CA ALA A 80 5.45 -5.45 -5.11
C ALA A 80 6.07 -6.84 -5.38
N LEU A 81 6.90 -7.33 -4.47
CA LEU A 81 7.53 -8.65 -4.59
C LEU A 81 6.65 -9.74 -3.95
N ASP A 82 6.66 -10.95 -4.50
CA ASP A 82 5.92 -12.07 -3.89
C ASP A 82 6.40 -12.39 -2.48
N ILE A 83 7.71 -12.24 -2.25
CA ILE A 83 8.37 -12.47 -0.95
C ILE A 83 7.97 -11.46 0.13
N GLU A 84 7.45 -10.29 -0.25
CA GLU A 84 6.89 -9.33 0.71
C GLU A 84 5.37 -9.47 0.83
N VAL A 85 4.64 -9.69 -0.27
CA VAL A 85 3.16 -9.67 -0.25
C VAL A 85 2.56 -10.95 0.34
N ILE A 86 3.03 -12.12 -0.06
CA ILE A 86 2.42 -13.41 0.34
C ILE A 86 2.44 -13.61 1.87
N PRO A 87 3.56 -13.33 2.58
CA PRO A 87 3.57 -13.44 4.05
C PRO A 87 2.55 -12.51 4.71
N LEU A 88 2.39 -11.29 4.21
CA LEU A 88 1.44 -10.32 4.77
C LEU A 88 -0.02 -10.73 4.53
N LEU A 89 -0.35 -11.24 3.34
CA LEU A 89 -1.69 -11.80 3.07
C LEU A 89 -1.99 -12.98 3.99
N THR A 90 -1.00 -13.84 4.23
CA THR A 90 -1.15 -14.96 5.16
C THR A 90 -1.47 -14.48 6.57
N GLU A 91 -0.75 -13.46 7.05
CA GLU A 91 -1.00 -12.84 8.37
C GLU A 91 -2.41 -12.25 8.49
N LEU A 92 -2.92 -11.62 7.42
CA LEU A 92 -4.27 -11.05 7.40
C LEU A 92 -5.40 -12.09 7.44
N GLU A 93 -5.14 -13.30 6.92
CA GLU A 93 -6.06 -14.43 6.97
C GLU A 93 -6.01 -15.13 8.33
N THR A 94 -4.83 -15.26 8.94
CA THR A 94 -4.68 -15.90 10.26
C THR A 94 -5.21 -15.03 11.41
N ALA A 95 -5.28 -13.71 11.24
CA ALA A 95 -5.87 -12.78 12.19
C ALA A 95 -7.40 -12.98 12.34
N THR A 96 -7.81 -14.02 13.07
CA THR A 96 -9.20 -14.50 13.15
C THR A 96 -10.11 -13.61 14.02
N ASN A 97 -9.53 -12.79 14.89
CA ASN A 97 -10.26 -11.95 15.85
C ASN A 97 -9.94 -10.47 15.63
N LYS A 98 -10.39 -9.92 14.50
CA LYS A 98 -10.28 -8.47 14.26
C LYS A 98 -11.21 -7.73 15.22
N PRO A 99 -10.73 -6.70 15.95
CA PRO A 99 -11.60 -5.91 16.78
C PRO A 99 -12.73 -5.29 15.94
N PRO A 100 -13.92 -5.04 16.52
CA PRO A 100 -15.06 -4.49 15.78
C PRO A 100 -14.73 -3.17 15.07
N ASP A 101 -13.79 -2.39 15.63
CA ASP A 101 -13.35 -1.11 15.08
C ASP A 101 -12.15 -1.22 14.12
N ALA A 102 -11.68 -2.44 13.80
CA ALA A 102 -10.49 -2.65 12.97
C ALA A 102 -10.56 -1.90 11.63
N LEU A 103 -11.72 -1.93 10.97
CA LEU A 103 -11.93 -1.25 9.70
C LEU A 103 -11.91 0.28 9.85
N VAL A 104 -12.46 0.81 10.94
CA VAL A 104 -12.45 2.25 11.23
C VAL A 104 -11.01 2.72 11.49
N ILE A 105 -10.23 1.93 12.23
CA ILE A 105 -8.82 2.19 12.48
C ILE A 105 -8.03 2.11 11.17
N ALA A 106 -8.18 1.05 10.39
CA ALA A 106 -7.47 0.87 9.13
C ALA A 106 -7.76 2.02 8.14
N ARG A 107 -9.02 2.45 8.00
CA ARG A 107 -9.40 3.62 7.18
C ARG A 107 -8.76 4.91 7.65
N ARG A 108 -8.68 5.12 8.97
CA ARG A 108 -7.99 6.28 9.55
C ARG A 108 -6.51 6.25 9.18
N GLN A 109 -5.85 5.11 9.39
CA GLN A 109 -4.44 4.93 9.07
C GLN A 109 -4.14 5.14 7.58
N LEU A 110 -4.99 4.61 6.68
CA LEU A 110 -4.87 4.86 5.25
C LEU A 110 -4.96 6.35 4.91
N ARG A 111 -5.96 7.05 5.46
CA ARG A 111 -6.13 8.49 5.20
C ARG A 111 -4.94 9.29 5.70
N ASP A 112 -4.48 8.99 6.92
CA ASP A 112 -3.38 9.71 7.54
C ASP A 112 -2.08 9.47 6.76
N PHE A 113 -1.82 8.23 6.31
CA PHE A 113 -0.71 7.90 5.40
C PHE A 113 -0.81 8.64 4.05
N VAL A 114 -1.99 8.63 3.42
CA VAL A 114 -2.22 9.33 2.15
C VAL A 114 -1.95 10.83 2.30
N GLN A 115 -2.36 11.43 3.41
CA GLN A 115 -2.08 12.84 3.70
C GLN A 115 -0.59 13.11 3.86
N GLN A 116 0.14 12.26 4.59
CA GLN A 116 1.59 12.39 4.76
C GLN A 116 2.33 12.32 3.43
N VAL A 117 1.98 11.35 2.58
CA VAL A 117 2.59 11.22 1.25
C VAL A 117 2.28 12.46 0.40
N TRP A 118 1.06 12.99 0.46
CA TRP A 118 0.71 14.21 -0.26
C TRP A 118 1.51 15.43 0.21
N GLU A 119 1.64 15.62 1.52
CA GLU A 119 2.38 16.73 2.12
C GLU A 119 3.89 16.66 1.80
N ALA A 120 4.45 15.46 1.75
CA ALA A 120 5.85 15.24 1.38
C ALA A 120 6.11 15.51 -0.11
N TYR A 121 5.09 15.37 -0.97
CA TYR A 121 5.26 15.35 -2.42
C TYR A 121 4.15 16.11 -3.20
N PRO A 122 4.02 17.43 -3.00
CA PRO A 122 2.98 18.24 -3.63
C PRO A 122 3.10 18.32 -5.17
N ASP A 123 4.31 18.18 -5.71
CA ASP A 123 4.62 18.35 -7.14
C ASP A 123 4.38 17.07 -7.99
N ALA A 124 3.89 15.98 -7.38
CA ALA A 124 3.77 14.67 -8.04
C ALA A 124 2.41 14.41 -8.70
N LEU A 125 1.50 15.39 -8.74
CA LEU A 125 0.12 15.30 -9.24
C LEU A 125 -0.11 15.95 -10.60
#